data_AF-A0A928FIG2-F1
#
_entry.id   AF-A0A928FIG2-F1
#
_cell.length_a   1.000
_cell.length_b   1.000
_cell.length_c   1.000
_cell.angle_alpha   90.00
_cell.angle_beta   90.00
_cell.angle_gamma   90.00
#
_symmetry.space_group_name_H-M   'P 1'
#
loop_
_entity.id
_entity.type
_entity.pdbx_description
1 polymer ?
#
loop_
_entity_poly.entity_id
_entity_poly.type
_entity_poly.pdbx_seq_one_letter_code
_entity_poly.pdbx_strand_id
1 'polypeptide(L)'
;MAKKESYEWYAPLQGYFDDNMMSRENFAAIEAVLHLLTTYAEVPEAEKAYLLFSQYQLIGIKQGSEADHKLQLARFTLGCYRSRKYWQDALETYRSSKYDGIRAFDFVNEDGKIKAKRNKGTYPHPYEKRLEEWNKLWSDCAYHKDVYPTAGTGSYYYYVSSKEDEKKTEKVKVYFTEKSVLPCQKSVVLEHRKAEVITISISELLECAKEMRDMQPGDYCYNILQSNVVKAVEDGKVSRCQELSIAQTINIVGMVGSGKSTFIKVLSYWANKNNRKIVVVLDTVAEVFNLWRYLHKFDVNCSPLVGRNERLKYINQITEPGKVCLPTEISQYLTNACMVDGMNDSETESLTYGKEPCFSLKETSEGSPRLCPYFDICSGSKMLRECYTSSVVLTTVAGFAISRVGKNREPFLEVALRGFDIVVFDESDRVQKTLDQI
;
A
#
# COMPACT_ATOMS: atom_id res chain seq x y z
N MET A 1 6.04 11.33 -12.67
CA MET A 1 5.85 10.67 -13.97
C MET A 1 7.22 10.42 -14.57
N ALA A 2 7.97 9.47 -14.00
CA ALA A 2 9.09 8.90 -14.73
C ALA A 2 8.49 8.17 -15.94
N LYS A 3 9.05 8.41 -17.12
CA LYS A 3 8.59 7.81 -18.37
C LYS A 3 8.44 6.30 -18.14
N LYS A 4 7.25 5.76 -18.41
CA LYS A 4 7.15 4.37 -18.91
C LYS A 4 8.31 4.26 -19.91
N GLU A 5 9.25 3.35 -19.70
CA GLU A 5 9.99 2.85 -20.85
C GLU A 5 8.91 2.50 -21.85
N SER A 6 8.81 3.25 -22.95
CA SER A 6 7.78 3.00 -23.93
C SER A 6 8.17 1.67 -24.52
N TYR A 7 7.66 0.59 -23.94
CA TYR A 7 7.54 -0.66 -24.65
C TYR A 7 6.99 -0.26 -26.02
N GLU A 8 7.76 -0.48 -27.06
CA GLU A 8 7.27 -0.31 -28.42
C GLU A 8 6.28 -1.45 -28.67
N TRP A 9 5.09 -1.33 -28.07
CA TRP A 9 3.99 -2.24 -28.23
C TRP A 9 3.66 -2.31 -29.71
N TYR A 10 3.60 -3.52 -30.24
CA TYR A 10 3.38 -3.79 -31.63
C TYR A 10 4.26 -2.94 -32.55
N ALA A 11 5.59 -2.98 -32.36
CA ALA A 11 6.54 -2.38 -33.30
C ALA A 11 6.22 -2.73 -34.78
N PRO A 12 5.84 -3.96 -35.14
CA PRO A 12 5.45 -4.30 -36.52
C PRO A 12 4.15 -3.63 -37.00
N LEU A 13 3.29 -3.18 -36.09
CA LEU A 13 2.04 -2.49 -36.44
C LEU A 13 2.19 -0.97 -36.51
N GLN A 14 3.37 -0.40 -36.26
CA GLN A 14 3.55 1.06 -36.19
C GLN A 14 3.05 1.79 -37.44
N GLY A 15 3.26 1.22 -38.63
CA GLY A 15 2.80 1.80 -39.90
C GLY A 15 1.28 1.79 -40.12
N TYR A 16 0.51 1.13 -39.25
CA TYR A 16 -0.95 1.06 -39.32
C TYR A 16 -1.65 2.04 -38.35
N PHE A 17 -0.91 2.69 -37.46
CA PHE A 17 -1.46 3.66 -36.50
C PHE A 17 -1.21 5.08 -36.97
N ASP A 18 -2.25 5.93 -36.89
CA ASP A 18 -2.17 7.37 -37.13
C ASP A 18 -2.34 8.17 -35.82
N ASP A 19 -2.09 9.48 -35.86
CA ASP A 19 -2.21 10.36 -34.69
C ASP A 19 -3.65 10.51 -34.16
N ASN A 20 -4.65 10.10 -34.95
CA ASN A 20 -6.07 10.17 -34.59
C ASN A 20 -6.60 8.84 -34.02
N MET A 21 -5.76 7.81 -33.96
CA MET A 21 -6.06 6.51 -33.37
C MET A 21 -5.66 6.47 -31.89
N MET A 22 -6.22 5.51 -31.15
CA MET A 22 -5.75 5.19 -29.81
C MET A 22 -4.27 4.79 -29.82
N SER A 23 -3.58 5.03 -28.70
CA SER A 23 -2.20 4.60 -28.55
C SER A 23 -2.06 3.09 -28.68
N ARG A 24 -0.93 2.62 -29.23
CA ARG A 24 -0.61 1.19 -29.34
C ARG A 24 -0.63 0.48 -27.99
N GLU A 25 -0.24 1.17 -26.92
CA GLU A 25 -0.32 0.64 -25.55
C GLU A 25 -1.77 0.35 -25.14
N ASN A 26 -2.68 1.30 -25.39
CA ASN A 26 -4.11 1.11 -25.06
C ASN A 26 -4.71 0.00 -25.94
N PHE A 27 -4.33 -0.05 -27.22
CA PHE A 27 -4.79 -1.11 -28.13
C PHE A 27 -4.33 -2.50 -27.65
N ALA A 28 -3.05 -2.66 -27.30
CA ALA A 28 -2.51 -3.90 -26.74
C ALA A 28 -3.18 -4.27 -25.41
N ALA A 29 -3.44 -3.28 -24.54
CA ALA A 29 -4.11 -3.49 -23.27
C ALA A 29 -5.55 -4.00 -23.44
N ILE A 30 -6.33 -3.45 -24.38
CA ILE A 30 -7.69 -3.93 -24.70
C ILE A 30 -7.65 -5.38 -25.20
N GLU A 31 -6.73 -5.70 -26.12
CA GLU A 31 -6.59 -7.07 -26.63
C GLU A 31 -6.19 -8.06 -25.55
N ALA A 32 -5.32 -7.64 -24.62
CA ALA A 32 -4.95 -8.44 -23.47
C ALA A 32 -6.14 -8.73 -22.55
N VAL A 33 -7.03 -7.75 -22.31
CA VAL A 33 -8.29 -7.98 -21.56
C VAL A 33 -9.19 -8.99 -22.29
N LEU A 34 -9.34 -8.87 -23.61
CA LEU A 34 -10.13 -9.82 -24.41
C LEU A 34 -9.50 -11.22 -24.43
N HIS A 35 -8.17 -11.31 -24.41
CA HIS A 35 -7.46 -12.58 -24.26
C HIS A 35 -7.78 -13.24 -22.92
N LEU A 36 -7.69 -12.50 -21.80
CA LEU A 36 -8.04 -13.00 -20.47
C LEU A 36 -9.51 -13.45 -20.42
N LEU A 37 -10.42 -12.66 -21.00
CA LEU A 37 -11.85 -13.00 -21.08
C LEU A 37 -12.08 -14.32 -21.83
N THR A 38 -11.51 -14.46 -23.03
CA THR A 38 -11.69 -15.68 -23.86
C THR A 38 -10.99 -16.91 -23.30
N THR A 39 -10.06 -16.73 -22.36
CA THR A 39 -9.32 -17.83 -21.73
C THR A 39 -10.00 -18.32 -20.45
N TYR A 40 -10.58 -17.42 -19.65
CA TYR A 40 -11.10 -17.75 -18.32
C TYR A 40 -12.61 -17.68 -18.17
N ALA A 41 -13.34 -16.98 -19.06
CA ALA A 41 -14.80 -16.93 -18.97
C ALA A 41 -15.44 -18.07 -19.77
N GLU A 42 -16.40 -18.77 -19.15
CA GLU A 42 -17.23 -19.77 -19.85
C GLU A 42 -18.02 -19.14 -21.02
N VAL A 43 -18.47 -17.90 -20.83
CA VAL A 43 -19.14 -17.10 -21.86
C VAL A 43 -18.40 -15.76 -22.00
N PRO A 44 -17.62 -15.55 -23.07
CA PRO A 44 -16.80 -14.35 -23.25
C PRO A 44 -17.63 -13.15 -23.74
N GLU A 45 -18.56 -12.67 -22.91
CA GLU A 45 -19.34 -11.45 -23.16
C GLU A 45 -18.41 -10.22 -23.09
N ALA A 46 -18.12 -9.62 -24.25
CA ALA A 46 -17.09 -8.58 -24.39
C ALA A 46 -17.38 -7.36 -23.51
N GLU A 47 -18.64 -6.95 -23.40
CA GLU A 47 -19.04 -5.78 -22.60
C GLU A 47 -18.85 -5.99 -21.08
N LYS A 48 -18.78 -7.24 -20.62
CA LYS A 48 -18.64 -7.60 -19.20
C LYS A 48 -17.21 -7.90 -18.78
N ALA A 49 -16.22 -7.72 -19.65
CA ALA A 49 -14.83 -8.01 -19.31
C ALA A 49 -14.31 -7.21 -18.09
N TYR A 50 -14.90 -6.04 -17.80
CA TYR A 50 -14.60 -5.27 -16.58
C TYR A 50 -14.79 -6.07 -15.28
N LEU A 51 -15.63 -7.12 -15.29
CA LEU A 51 -15.87 -7.98 -14.14
C LEU A 51 -14.67 -8.87 -13.78
N LEU A 52 -13.76 -9.15 -14.72
CA LEU A 52 -12.52 -9.89 -14.41
C LEU A 52 -11.68 -9.18 -13.33
N PHE A 53 -11.82 -7.85 -13.24
CA PHE A 53 -11.05 -6.99 -12.36
C PHE A 53 -11.83 -6.50 -11.14
N SER A 54 -13.10 -6.89 -10.97
CA SER A 54 -13.97 -6.44 -9.86
C SER A 54 -13.84 -7.25 -8.57
N GLN A 55 -13.02 -8.31 -8.57
CA GLN A 55 -12.63 -9.15 -7.42
C GLN A 55 -13.74 -9.99 -6.78
N TYR A 56 -15.00 -9.91 -7.22
CA TYR A 56 -16.10 -10.70 -6.64
C TYR A 56 -15.83 -12.21 -6.62
N GLN A 57 -15.13 -12.71 -7.64
CA GLN A 57 -14.76 -14.13 -7.75
C GLN A 57 -13.83 -14.60 -6.62
N LEU A 58 -13.10 -13.71 -5.95
CA LEU A 58 -12.15 -14.09 -4.88
C LEU A 58 -12.81 -14.24 -3.51
N ILE A 59 -14.06 -13.81 -3.36
CA ILE A 59 -14.77 -13.86 -2.08
C ILE A 59 -15.07 -15.32 -1.74
N GLY A 60 -14.50 -15.82 -0.65
CA GLY A 60 -14.73 -17.18 -0.15
C GLY A 60 -13.86 -18.27 -0.78
N ILE A 61 -12.90 -17.91 -1.65
CA ILE A 61 -11.91 -18.86 -2.17
C ILE A 61 -10.91 -19.24 -1.06
N LYS A 62 -10.74 -20.54 -0.80
CA LYS A 62 -9.76 -21.06 0.17
C LYS A 62 -8.35 -21.24 -0.41
N GLN A 63 -8.24 -21.52 -1.71
CA GLN A 63 -6.98 -21.65 -2.45
C GLN A 63 -7.16 -21.07 -3.86
N GLY A 64 -6.31 -20.13 -4.24
CA GLY A 64 -6.33 -19.53 -5.58
C GLY A 64 -5.76 -20.46 -6.64
N SER A 65 -6.33 -20.43 -7.83
CA SER A 65 -5.79 -21.09 -9.02
C SER A 65 -4.68 -20.27 -9.69
N GLU A 66 -3.93 -20.86 -10.62
CA GLU A 66 -2.98 -20.11 -11.47
C GLU A 66 -3.70 -19.00 -12.27
N ALA A 67 -4.95 -19.23 -12.66
CA ALA A 67 -5.79 -18.24 -13.30
C ALA A 67 -6.09 -17.05 -12.38
N ASP A 68 -6.39 -17.30 -11.11
CA ASP A 68 -6.61 -16.25 -10.11
C ASP A 68 -5.34 -15.43 -9.89
N HIS A 69 -4.18 -16.09 -9.84
CA HIS A 69 -2.89 -15.41 -9.73
C HIS A 69 -2.63 -14.51 -10.95
N LYS A 70 -2.82 -15.02 -12.18
CA LYS A 70 -2.66 -14.23 -13.40
C LYS A 70 -3.63 -13.04 -13.46
N LEU A 71 -4.90 -13.24 -13.10
CA LEU A 71 -5.88 -12.15 -13.03
C LEU A 71 -5.52 -11.14 -11.94
N GLN A 72 -4.94 -11.57 -10.82
CA GLN A 72 -4.45 -10.68 -9.78
C GLN A 72 -3.27 -9.83 -10.29
N LEU A 73 -2.32 -10.42 -11.01
CA LEU A 73 -1.20 -9.69 -11.62
C LEU A 73 -1.68 -8.71 -12.69
N ALA A 74 -2.59 -9.15 -13.56
CA ALA A 74 -3.18 -8.31 -14.60
C ALA A 74 -3.93 -7.09 -14.04
N ARG A 75 -4.47 -7.15 -12.82
CA ARG A 75 -5.14 -5.99 -12.19
C ARG A 75 -4.20 -4.83 -11.93
N PHE A 76 -2.90 -5.07 -11.73
CA PHE A 76 -1.95 -3.99 -11.49
C PHE A 76 -1.75 -3.13 -12.73
N THR A 77 -1.73 -3.74 -13.91
CA THR A 77 -1.49 -3.04 -15.19
C THR A 77 -2.77 -2.66 -15.92
N LEU A 78 -3.82 -3.49 -15.83
CA LEU A 78 -5.11 -3.34 -16.51
C LEU A 78 -6.24 -2.86 -15.59
N GLY A 79 -5.93 -2.45 -14.36
CA GLY A 79 -6.92 -2.07 -13.34
C GLY A 79 -7.83 -0.90 -13.73
N CYS A 80 -7.43 -0.04 -14.67
CA CYS A 80 -8.28 1.03 -15.21
C CYS A 80 -9.57 0.50 -15.86
N TYR A 81 -9.53 -0.72 -16.42
CA TYR A 81 -10.69 -1.37 -17.04
C TYR A 81 -11.66 -2.01 -16.05
N ARG A 82 -11.45 -1.88 -14.74
CA ARG A 82 -12.46 -2.24 -13.71
C ARG A 82 -13.72 -1.37 -13.83
N SER A 83 -13.58 -0.12 -14.29
CA SER A 83 -14.71 0.78 -14.49
C SER A 83 -15.51 0.35 -15.72
N ARG A 84 -16.80 0.03 -15.53
CA ARG A 84 -17.71 -0.35 -16.62
C ARG A 84 -17.72 0.69 -17.74
N LYS A 85 -17.83 1.98 -17.40
CA LYS A 85 -17.87 3.07 -18.39
C LYS A 85 -16.57 3.14 -19.19
N TYR A 86 -15.44 3.15 -18.48
CA TYR A 86 -14.12 3.23 -19.14
C TYR A 86 -13.87 2.05 -20.08
N TRP A 87 -14.23 0.83 -19.66
CA TRP A 87 -14.15 -0.36 -20.50
C TRP A 87 -15.06 -0.29 -21.73
N GLN A 88 -16.32 0.11 -21.55
CA GLN A 88 -17.27 0.21 -22.66
C GLN A 88 -16.84 1.25 -23.70
N ASP A 89 -16.40 2.43 -23.27
CA ASP A 89 -15.90 3.50 -24.16
C ASP A 89 -14.65 3.03 -24.94
N ALA A 90 -13.73 2.32 -24.25
CA ALA A 90 -12.53 1.76 -24.87
C ALA A 90 -12.86 0.65 -25.88
N LEU A 91 -13.77 -0.25 -25.52
CA LEU A 91 -14.23 -1.35 -26.38
C LEU A 91 -14.96 -0.82 -27.63
N GLU A 92 -15.79 0.20 -27.48
CA GLU A 92 -16.47 0.85 -28.61
C GLU A 92 -15.45 1.46 -29.59
N THR A 93 -14.42 2.13 -29.06
CA THR A 93 -13.34 2.68 -29.89
C THR A 93 -12.60 1.56 -30.62
N TYR A 94 -12.25 0.46 -29.94
CA TYR A 94 -11.58 -0.70 -30.53
C TYR A 94 -12.40 -1.38 -31.63
N ARG A 95 -13.74 -1.33 -31.52
CA ARG A 95 -14.68 -1.89 -32.52
C ARG A 95 -14.87 -1.00 -33.75
N SER A 96 -14.30 0.19 -33.79
CA SER A 96 -14.37 1.07 -34.95
C SER A 96 -13.77 0.38 -36.18
N SER A 97 -14.36 0.62 -37.35
CA SER A 97 -13.91 0.05 -38.63
C SER A 97 -12.45 0.37 -38.98
N LYS A 98 -11.90 1.43 -38.37
CA LYS A 98 -10.48 1.80 -38.46
C LYS A 98 -9.52 0.69 -38.02
N TYR A 99 -9.97 -0.22 -37.16
CA TYR A 99 -9.14 -1.29 -36.57
C TYR A 99 -9.39 -2.68 -37.17
N ASP A 100 -10.35 -2.82 -38.09
CA ASP A 100 -10.77 -4.13 -38.64
C ASP A 100 -9.61 -4.93 -39.25
N GLY A 101 -8.69 -4.24 -39.94
CA GLY A 101 -7.54 -4.87 -40.60
C GLY A 101 -6.40 -5.28 -39.65
N ILE A 102 -6.43 -4.84 -38.40
CA ILE A 102 -5.32 -5.06 -37.44
C ILE A 102 -5.75 -5.74 -36.13
N ARG A 103 -7.05 -5.90 -35.87
CA ARG A 103 -7.55 -6.46 -34.60
C ARG A 103 -7.42 -7.99 -34.52
N ALA A 104 -7.01 -8.48 -33.35
CA ALA A 104 -6.91 -9.91 -33.05
C ALA A 104 -8.24 -10.55 -32.64
N PHE A 105 -9.27 -9.75 -32.34
CA PHE A 105 -10.57 -10.22 -31.88
C PHE A 105 -11.71 -9.73 -32.77
N ASP A 106 -12.62 -10.63 -33.10
CA ASP A 106 -13.90 -10.34 -33.73
C ASP A 106 -15.05 -10.48 -32.75
N PHE A 107 -16.17 -9.85 -33.10
CA PHE A 107 -17.35 -9.77 -32.24
C PHE A 107 -18.55 -10.36 -32.94
N VAL A 108 -19.17 -11.36 -32.32
CA VAL A 108 -20.38 -12.03 -32.83
C VAL A 108 -21.53 -11.70 -31.89
N ASN A 109 -22.66 -11.28 -32.45
CA ASN A 109 -23.89 -11.11 -31.70
C ASN A 109 -24.64 -12.44 -31.68
N GLU A 110 -24.72 -13.07 -30.51
CA GLU A 110 -25.49 -14.28 -30.26
C GLU A 110 -26.44 -13.98 -29.09
N ASP A 111 -27.75 -14.17 -29.30
CA ASP A 111 -28.79 -13.97 -28.27
C ASP A 111 -28.81 -12.58 -27.63
N GLY A 112 -28.53 -11.53 -28.42
CA GLY A 112 -28.47 -10.14 -27.92
C GLY A 112 -27.22 -9.84 -27.09
N LYS A 113 -26.25 -10.75 -27.05
CA LYS A 113 -24.98 -10.60 -26.33
C LYS A 113 -23.82 -10.57 -27.31
N ILE A 114 -22.94 -9.59 -27.13
CA ILE A 114 -21.74 -9.44 -27.95
C ILE A 114 -20.63 -10.32 -27.36
N LYS A 115 -20.31 -11.42 -28.03
CA LYS A 115 -19.25 -12.35 -27.64
C LYS A 115 -17.95 -12.03 -28.39
N ALA A 116 -16.84 -11.99 -27.67
CA ALA A 116 -15.51 -11.89 -28.27
C ALA A 116 -15.03 -13.27 -28.75
N LYS A 117 -14.52 -13.35 -29.97
CA LYS A 117 -13.88 -14.54 -30.55
C LYS A 117 -12.53 -14.15 -31.15
N ARG A 118 -11.57 -15.07 -31.12
CA ARG A 118 -10.26 -14.84 -31.76
C ARG A 118 -10.47 -14.77 -33.28
N ASN A 119 -9.91 -13.73 -33.90
CA ASN A 119 -9.93 -13.54 -35.35
C ASN A 119 -9.09 -14.65 -36.01
N LYS A 120 -9.69 -15.38 -36.97
CA LYS A 120 -9.04 -16.45 -37.73
C LYS A 120 -8.51 -15.99 -39.08
N GLY A 121 -8.74 -14.73 -39.46
CA GLY A 121 -8.25 -14.14 -40.70
C GLY A 121 -6.75 -13.85 -40.67
N THR A 122 -6.21 -13.50 -41.83
CA THR A 122 -4.82 -13.07 -41.98
C THR A 122 -4.71 -11.59 -41.60
N TYR A 123 -3.92 -11.28 -40.58
CA TYR A 123 -3.66 -9.90 -40.14
C TYR A 123 -2.16 -9.67 -39.88
N PRO A 124 -1.68 -8.42 -39.84
CA PRO A 124 -0.25 -8.10 -39.99
C PRO A 124 0.68 -8.59 -38.87
N HIS A 125 0.12 -8.95 -37.71
CA HIS A 125 0.90 -9.38 -36.55
C HIS A 125 0.26 -10.58 -35.86
N PRO A 126 0.82 -11.80 -35.98
CA PRO A 126 0.20 -13.06 -35.54
C PRO A 126 -0.16 -13.13 -34.06
N TYR A 127 -1.22 -13.91 -33.74
CA TYR A 127 -1.70 -14.11 -32.37
C TYR A 127 -0.62 -14.55 -31.38
N GLU A 128 0.26 -15.48 -31.77
CA GLU A 128 1.31 -16.03 -30.90
C GLU A 128 2.30 -14.93 -30.45
N LYS A 129 2.69 -14.05 -31.37
CA LYS A 129 3.57 -12.91 -31.05
C LYS A 129 2.86 -11.86 -30.18
N ARG A 130 1.55 -11.66 -30.40
CA ARG A 130 0.74 -10.81 -29.51
C ARG A 130 0.66 -11.36 -28.11
N LEU A 131 0.56 -12.68 -27.96
CA LEU A 131 0.51 -13.33 -26.65
C LEU A 131 1.80 -13.10 -25.86
N GLU A 132 2.96 -13.14 -26.51
CA GLU A 132 4.25 -12.77 -25.90
C GLU A 132 4.24 -11.32 -25.42
N GLU A 133 3.69 -10.39 -26.20
CA GLU A 133 3.52 -9.01 -25.79
C GLU A 133 2.55 -8.87 -24.62
N TRP A 134 1.33 -9.43 -24.72
CA TRP A 134 0.33 -9.37 -23.64
C TRP A 134 0.84 -9.98 -22.34
N ASN A 135 1.61 -11.07 -22.41
CA ASN A 135 2.19 -11.68 -21.23
C ASN A 135 3.05 -10.68 -20.44
N LYS A 136 3.71 -9.70 -21.08
CA LYS A 136 4.48 -8.65 -20.38
C LYS A 136 3.60 -7.85 -19.42
N LEU A 137 2.30 -7.68 -19.70
CA LEU A 137 1.36 -6.94 -18.83
C LEU A 137 1.16 -7.59 -17.46
N TRP A 138 1.39 -8.90 -17.32
CA TRP A 138 1.24 -9.61 -16.04
C TRP A 138 2.45 -10.47 -15.67
N SER A 139 3.49 -10.51 -16.50
CA SER A 139 4.77 -11.16 -16.18
C SER A 139 5.70 -10.18 -15.48
N ASP A 140 5.74 -8.92 -15.94
CA ASP A 140 6.50 -7.85 -15.32
C ASP A 140 5.64 -7.10 -14.31
N CYS A 141 5.19 -7.79 -13.26
CA CYS A 141 4.92 -7.13 -11.98
C CYS A 141 6.25 -6.83 -11.25
N ALA A 142 7.28 -6.41 -11.99
CA ALA A 142 8.36 -5.66 -11.41
C ALA A 142 7.71 -4.37 -10.92
N TYR A 143 7.34 -4.35 -9.64
CA TYR A 143 6.94 -3.17 -8.91
C TYR A 143 7.79 -2.02 -9.44
N HIS A 144 7.17 -1.13 -10.22
CA HIS A 144 7.86 0.04 -10.71
C HIS A 144 8.18 0.85 -9.46
N LYS A 145 9.38 0.58 -8.92
CA LYS A 145 10.02 1.42 -7.94
C LYS A 145 10.19 2.71 -8.71
N ASP A 146 9.27 3.65 -8.52
CA ASP A 146 9.50 5.03 -8.89
C ASP A 146 10.74 5.42 -8.08
N VAL A 147 11.90 5.27 -8.70
CA VAL A 147 13.17 5.67 -8.10
C VAL A 147 13.16 7.17 -8.22
N TYR A 148 12.82 7.84 -7.12
CA TYR A 148 12.95 9.29 -7.01
C TYR A 148 14.43 9.60 -6.80
N PRO A 149 15.12 10.20 -7.78
CA PRO A 149 16.49 10.59 -7.57
C PRO A 149 16.54 11.63 -6.47
N THR A 150 17.48 11.49 -5.54
CA THR A 150 17.68 12.48 -4.48
C THR A 150 18.12 13.81 -5.09
N ALA A 151 17.56 14.91 -4.58
CA ALA A 151 17.98 16.25 -4.99
C ALA A 151 19.45 16.45 -4.62
N GLY A 152 20.28 16.76 -5.63
CA GLY A 152 21.67 17.14 -5.45
C GLY A 152 21.84 18.64 -5.27
N THR A 153 23.07 19.13 -5.43
CA THR A 153 23.40 20.56 -5.44
C THR A 153 22.67 21.26 -6.59
N GLY A 154 22.08 22.43 -6.34
CA GLY A 154 21.38 23.22 -7.35
C GLY A 154 20.08 23.88 -6.88
N SER A 155 19.37 24.49 -7.83
CA SER A 155 18.12 25.24 -7.57
C SER A 155 16.88 24.38 -7.83
N TYR A 156 16.03 24.27 -6.81
CA TYR A 156 14.78 23.53 -6.85
C TYR A 156 13.61 24.44 -6.47
N TYR A 157 12.41 23.95 -6.73
CA TYR A 157 11.19 24.61 -6.29
C TYR A 157 10.12 23.62 -5.87
N TYR A 158 9.20 24.06 -5.03
CA TYR A 158 7.99 23.34 -4.67
C TYR A 158 6.79 24.30 -4.62
N TYR A 159 5.59 23.74 -4.52
CA TYR A 159 4.37 24.53 -4.40
C TYR A 159 3.80 24.40 -2.99
N VAL A 160 3.38 25.53 -2.42
CA VAL A 160 2.68 25.60 -1.14
C VAL A 160 1.26 26.09 -1.40
N SER A 161 0.28 25.41 -0.81
CA SER A 161 -1.11 25.88 -0.77
C SER A 161 -1.28 26.77 0.48
N SER A 162 -1.86 27.96 0.30
CA SER A 162 -2.15 28.86 1.44
C SER A 162 -3.14 28.20 2.42
N LYS A 163 -3.06 28.59 3.70
CA LYS A 163 -3.96 28.10 4.76
C LYS A 163 -5.42 28.52 4.55
N GLU A 164 -5.67 29.62 3.85
CA GLU A 164 -7.00 30.19 3.65
C GLU A 164 -7.69 29.69 2.36
N ASP A 165 -6.92 29.23 1.37
CA ASP A 165 -7.45 28.79 0.08
C ASP A 165 -6.57 27.70 -0.56
N GLU A 166 -6.98 26.42 -0.46
CA GLU A 166 -6.22 25.28 -1.01
C GLU A 166 -5.98 25.38 -2.53
N LYS A 167 -6.76 26.20 -3.23
CA LYS A 167 -6.64 26.41 -4.69
C LYS A 167 -5.53 27.40 -5.06
N LYS A 168 -5.08 28.24 -4.13
CA LYS A 168 -4.03 29.23 -4.39
C LYS A 168 -2.68 28.62 -4.05
N THR A 169 -1.90 28.29 -5.08
CA THR A 169 -0.57 27.70 -4.92
C THR A 169 0.53 28.71 -5.22
N GLU A 170 1.46 28.87 -4.29
CA GLU A 170 2.64 29.73 -4.43
C GLU A 170 3.89 28.89 -4.71
N LYS A 171 4.77 29.41 -5.58
CA LYS A 171 6.01 28.72 -5.98
C LYS A 171 7.16 29.18 -5.09
N VAL A 172 7.64 28.30 -4.23
CA VAL A 172 8.79 28.52 -3.36
C VAL A 172 10.05 27.99 -4.00
N LYS A 173 11.13 28.78 -4.01
CA LYS A 173 12.45 28.36 -4.53
C LYS A 173 13.38 28.05 -3.36
N VAL A 174 14.20 27.02 -3.53
CA VAL A 174 15.23 26.61 -2.57
C VAL A 174 16.53 26.27 -3.30
N TYR A 175 17.65 26.48 -2.62
CA TYR A 175 18.97 26.21 -3.18
C TYR A 175 19.78 25.29 -2.24
N PHE A 176 20.29 24.18 -2.80
CA PHE A 176 21.16 23.26 -2.07
C PHE A 176 22.62 23.43 -2.49
N THR A 177 23.49 23.66 -1.52
CA THR A 177 24.96 23.67 -1.63
C THR A 177 25.56 22.31 -1.27
N GLU A 178 26.84 22.07 -1.60
CA GLU A 178 27.56 20.85 -1.20
C GLU A 178 27.52 20.59 0.32
N LYS A 179 27.53 21.64 1.15
CA LYS A 179 27.44 21.52 2.61
C LYS A 179 26.04 21.12 3.10
N SER A 180 25.02 21.35 2.29
CA SER A 180 23.62 21.08 2.61
C SER A 180 23.13 19.72 2.10
N VAL A 181 23.82 19.14 1.11
CA VAL A 181 23.47 17.83 0.58
C VAL A 181 24.17 16.76 1.40
N LEU A 182 23.40 15.85 1.97
CA LEU A 182 23.93 14.72 2.73
C LEU A 182 24.14 13.50 1.82
N PRO A 183 25.11 12.62 2.13
CA PRO A 183 25.26 11.36 1.45
C PRO A 183 23.98 10.55 1.55
N CYS A 184 23.48 10.05 0.41
CA CYS A 184 22.33 9.17 0.37
C CYS A 184 22.67 7.87 1.09
N GLN A 185 21.91 7.52 2.14
CA GLN A 185 22.06 6.24 2.80
C GLN A 185 21.48 5.13 1.92
N LYS A 186 22.07 3.93 1.97
CA LYS A 186 21.51 2.77 1.25
C LYS A 186 20.08 2.50 1.76
N SER A 187 19.14 2.36 0.84
CA SER A 187 17.78 1.97 1.17
C SER A 187 17.79 0.61 1.87
N VAL A 188 17.10 0.52 3.01
CA VAL A 188 16.83 -0.77 3.66
C VAL A 188 15.86 -1.54 2.77
N VAL A 189 16.31 -2.67 2.24
CA VAL A 189 15.45 -3.58 1.50
C VAL A 189 15.01 -4.66 2.46
N LEU A 190 13.70 -4.83 2.62
CA LEU A 190 13.17 -5.98 3.33
C LEU A 190 13.25 -7.20 2.42
N GLU A 191 13.99 -8.20 2.87
CA GLU A 191 14.03 -9.51 2.23
C GLU A 191 12.66 -10.18 2.33
N HIS A 192 12.33 -10.97 1.31
CA HIS A 192 11.11 -11.74 1.28
C HIS A 192 11.20 -12.85 2.34
N ARG A 193 10.34 -12.80 3.36
CA ARG A 193 10.20 -13.86 4.35
C ARG A 193 9.28 -14.95 3.80
N LYS A 194 9.67 -16.21 3.96
CA LYS A 194 8.77 -17.33 3.69
C LYS A 194 7.70 -17.37 4.77
N ALA A 195 6.44 -17.55 4.36
CA ALA A 195 5.34 -17.76 5.30
C ALA A 195 5.54 -19.11 6.01
N GLU A 196 5.89 -19.06 7.29
CA GLU A 196 6.01 -20.22 8.17
C GLU A 196 4.83 -20.24 9.13
N VAL A 197 4.38 -21.44 9.51
CA VAL A 197 3.36 -21.59 10.55
C VAL A 197 3.99 -21.19 11.88
N ILE A 198 3.41 -20.18 12.54
CA ILE A 198 3.87 -19.70 13.84
C ILE A 198 3.06 -20.40 14.91
N THR A 199 3.72 -21.17 15.76
CA THR A 199 3.08 -21.84 16.90
C THR A 199 3.55 -21.15 18.18
N ILE A 200 2.60 -20.73 19.02
CA ILE A 200 2.87 -19.99 20.25
C ILE A 200 2.11 -20.67 21.38
N SER A 201 2.80 -21.13 22.42
CA SER A 201 2.11 -21.68 23.59
C SER A 201 1.47 -20.57 24.44
N ILE A 202 0.32 -20.85 25.06
CA ILE A 202 -0.30 -19.90 26.00
C ILE A 202 0.61 -19.66 27.21
N SER A 203 1.42 -20.66 27.59
CA SER A 203 2.47 -20.51 28.61
C SER A 203 3.53 -19.49 28.23
N GLU A 204 4.03 -19.50 26.98
CA GLU A 204 4.98 -18.48 26.51
C GLU A 204 4.40 -17.07 26.58
N LEU A 205 3.13 -16.90 26.20
CA LEU A 205 2.47 -15.60 26.31
C LEU A 205 2.32 -15.15 27.77
N LEU A 206 2.03 -16.08 28.68
CA LEU A 206 1.98 -15.80 30.13
C LEU A 206 3.36 -15.42 30.69
N GLU A 207 4.42 -16.07 30.23
CA GLU A 207 5.79 -15.73 30.58
C GLU A 207 6.16 -14.33 30.08
N CYS A 208 5.86 -14.00 28.83
CA CYS A 208 6.03 -12.64 28.30
C CYS A 208 5.25 -11.61 29.12
N ALA A 209 4.00 -11.90 29.48
CA ALA A 209 3.20 -10.98 30.31
C ALA A 209 3.79 -10.82 31.73
N LYS A 210 4.42 -11.86 32.27
CA LYS A 210 5.13 -11.81 33.54
C LYS A 210 6.38 -10.93 33.45
N GLU A 211 7.19 -11.09 32.40
CA GLU A 211 8.35 -10.24 32.14
C GLU A 211 7.95 -8.77 32.00
N MET A 212 6.85 -8.48 31.29
CA MET A 212 6.31 -7.12 31.19
C MET A 212 5.96 -6.54 32.57
N ARG A 213 5.34 -7.34 33.45
CA ARG A 213 5.08 -6.93 34.84
C ARG A 213 6.35 -6.67 35.63
N ASP A 214 7.38 -7.49 35.44
CA ASP A 214 8.65 -7.35 36.14
C ASP A 214 9.38 -6.06 35.71
N MET A 215 9.26 -5.67 34.43
CA MET A 215 9.77 -4.39 33.91
C MET A 215 8.97 -3.17 34.40
N GLN A 216 7.64 -3.27 34.41
CA GLN A 216 6.75 -2.19 34.85
C GLN A 216 5.83 -2.70 35.97
N PRO A 217 6.23 -2.54 37.25
CA PRO A 217 5.40 -2.91 38.38
C PRO A 217 4.04 -2.20 38.32
N GLY A 218 2.96 -2.97 38.22
CA GLY A 218 1.60 -2.46 38.02
C GLY A 218 0.99 -2.77 36.65
N ASP A 219 1.74 -3.41 35.73
CA ASP A 219 1.15 -3.88 34.48
C ASP A 219 0.08 -4.97 34.71
N TYR A 220 -1.06 -4.77 34.05
CA TYR A 220 -2.25 -5.58 34.26
C TYR A 220 -2.32 -6.81 33.33
N CYS A 221 -1.49 -6.89 32.29
CA CYS A 221 -1.66 -7.88 31.21
C CYS A 221 -1.57 -9.32 31.72
N TYR A 222 -0.64 -9.60 32.64
CA TYR A 222 -0.51 -10.94 33.22
C TYR A 222 -1.74 -11.38 33.99
N ASN A 223 -2.36 -10.50 34.81
CA ASN A 223 -3.56 -10.86 35.57
C ASN A 223 -4.72 -11.20 34.63
N ILE A 224 -4.91 -10.39 33.59
CA ILE A 224 -5.99 -10.59 32.62
C ILE A 224 -5.76 -11.88 31.80
N LEU A 225 -4.54 -12.11 31.31
CA LEU A 225 -4.23 -13.33 30.56
C LEU A 225 -4.34 -14.59 31.41
N GLN A 226 -3.91 -14.53 32.68
CA GLN A 226 -4.02 -15.65 33.61
C GLN A 226 -5.47 -15.99 33.95
N SER A 227 -6.33 -14.97 34.11
CA SER A 227 -7.76 -15.18 34.40
C SER A 227 -8.56 -15.63 33.18
N ASN A 228 -8.05 -15.37 31.97
CA ASN A 228 -8.76 -15.66 30.74
C ASN A 228 -8.52 -17.10 30.26
N VAL A 229 -9.56 -17.69 29.67
CA VAL A 229 -9.48 -19.01 29.04
C VAL A 229 -9.60 -18.85 27.53
N VAL A 230 -8.52 -19.11 26.82
CA VAL A 230 -8.53 -19.20 25.35
C VAL A 230 -9.10 -20.54 24.95
N LYS A 231 -10.10 -20.53 24.06
CA LYS A 231 -10.76 -21.74 23.54
C LYS A 231 -10.54 -21.81 22.04
N ALA A 232 -10.22 -23.01 21.55
CA ALA A 232 -10.15 -23.30 20.12
C ALA A 232 -11.52 -23.81 19.65
N VAL A 233 -11.90 -23.45 18.43
CA VAL A 233 -13.13 -23.92 17.78
C VAL A 233 -12.72 -24.64 16.50
N GLU A 234 -12.73 -25.96 16.53
CA GLU A 234 -12.36 -26.83 15.41
C GLU A 234 -13.54 -27.75 15.10
N ASP A 235 -14.02 -27.73 13.86
CA ASP A 235 -15.16 -28.54 13.39
C ASP A 235 -16.42 -28.44 14.30
N GLY A 236 -16.68 -27.25 14.83
CA GLY A 236 -17.81 -26.98 15.73
C GLY A 236 -17.63 -27.48 17.16
N LYS A 237 -16.48 -28.07 17.50
CA LYS A 237 -16.14 -28.48 18.87
C LYS A 237 -15.32 -27.40 19.55
N VAL A 238 -15.64 -27.14 20.82
CA VAL A 238 -14.94 -26.16 21.65
C VAL A 238 -14.02 -26.89 22.61
N SER A 239 -12.72 -26.65 22.49
CA SER A 239 -11.70 -27.21 23.38
C SER A 239 -10.87 -26.09 24.01
N ARG A 240 -10.17 -26.40 25.10
CA ARG A 240 -9.23 -25.44 25.70
C ARG A 240 -7.98 -25.36 24.81
N CYS A 241 -7.62 -24.15 24.41
CA CYS A 241 -6.43 -23.91 23.60
C CYS A 241 -5.19 -23.87 24.50
N GLN A 242 -4.18 -24.68 24.18
CA GLN A 242 -2.87 -24.65 24.81
C GLN A 242 -1.81 -23.99 23.90
N GLU A 243 -2.00 -24.09 22.60
CA GLU A 243 -1.10 -23.57 21.57
C GLU A 243 -1.91 -22.85 20.49
N LEU A 244 -1.49 -21.64 20.17
CA LEU A 244 -2.01 -20.86 19.07
C LEU A 244 -1.17 -21.11 17.82
N SER A 245 -1.77 -21.70 16.79
CA SER A 245 -1.14 -21.87 15.47
C SER A 245 -1.65 -20.82 14.48
N ILE A 246 -0.74 -19.99 13.97
CA ILE A 246 -0.99 -18.99 12.94
C ILE A 246 -0.40 -19.51 11.63
N ALA A 247 -1.24 -20.15 10.80
CA ALA A 247 -0.84 -20.64 9.48
C ALA A 247 -1.29 -19.72 8.33
N GLN A 248 -2.47 -19.12 8.46
CA GLN A 248 -3.07 -18.21 7.48
C GLN A 248 -3.84 -17.13 8.25
N THR A 249 -5.15 -17.11 8.13
CA THR A 249 -6.05 -16.22 8.86
C THR A 249 -6.66 -16.97 10.03
N ILE A 250 -6.55 -16.39 11.23
CA ILE A 250 -7.26 -16.86 12.42
C ILE A 250 -8.19 -15.75 12.89
N ASN A 251 -9.40 -16.12 13.32
CA ASN A 251 -10.37 -15.19 13.88
C ASN A 251 -10.47 -15.42 15.39
N ILE A 252 -10.17 -14.39 16.17
CA ILE A 252 -10.30 -14.43 17.63
C ILE A 252 -11.54 -13.62 18.01
N VAL A 253 -12.57 -14.33 18.48
CA VAL A 253 -13.84 -13.73 18.88
C VAL A 253 -13.91 -13.64 20.41
N GLY A 254 -14.37 -12.50 20.92
CA GLY A 254 -14.58 -12.31 22.35
C GLY A 254 -15.43 -11.08 22.63
N MET A 255 -16.18 -11.11 23.73
CA MET A 255 -16.99 -9.97 24.19
C MET A 255 -16.13 -8.71 24.44
N VAL A 256 -16.77 -7.55 24.53
CA VAL A 256 -16.11 -6.32 24.99
C VAL A 256 -15.56 -6.56 26.40
N GLY A 257 -14.30 -6.18 26.64
CA GLY A 257 -13.62 -6.42 27.91
C GLY A 257 -13.04 -7.82 28.09
N SER A 258 -13.16 -8.73 27.12
CA SER A 258 -12.61 -10.10 27.22
C SER A 258 -11.07 -10.18 27.14
N GLY A 259 -10.37 -9.05 27.09
CA GLY A 259 -8.90 -9.00 27.02
C GLY A 259 -8.30 -9.17 25.62
N LYS A 260 -9.04 -8.94 24.52
CA LYS A 260 -8.49 -8.99 23.15
C LYS A 260 -7.32 -8.02 22.96
N SER A 261 -7.49 -6.76 23.35
CA SER A 261 -6.40 -5.78 23.25
C SER A 261 -5.21 -6.11 24.17
N THR A 262 -5.46 -6.77 25.31
CA THR A 262 -4.39 -7.32 26.17
C THR A 262 -3.61 -8.40 25.44
N PHE A 263 -4.31 -9.29 24.74
CA PHE A 263 -3.69 -10.33 23.93
C PHE A 263 -2.80 -9.73 22.83
N ILE A 264 -3.28 -8.69 22.13
CA ILE A 264 -2.51 -7.98 21.09
C ILE A 264 -1.22 -7.35 21.68
N LYS A 265 -1.31 -6.74 22.87
CA LYS A 265 -0.15 -6.14 23.56
C LYS A 265 0.94 -7.15 23.85
N VAL A 266 0.57 -8.29 24.44
CA VAL A 266 1.52 -9.35 24.80
C VAL A 266 2.06 -10.05 23.55
N LEU A 267 1.23 -10.26 22.53
CA LEU A 267 1.66 -10.79 21.24
C LEU A 267 2.69 -9.85 20.56
N SER A 268 2.48 -8.54 20.63
CA SER A 268 3.41 -7.55 20.08
C SER A 268 4.77 -7.59 20.79
N TYR A 269 4.77 -7.72 22.12
CA TYR A 269 5.99 -7.90 22.90
C TYR A 269 6.70 -9.23 22.57
N TRP A 270 5.94 -10.34 22.51
CA TRP A 270 6.46 -11.65 22.13
C TRP A 270 7.09 -11.62 20.74
N ALA A 271 6.45 -10.97 19.75
CA ALA A 271 6.96 -10.86 18.41
C ALA A 271 8.31 -10.13 18.37
N ASN A 272 8.42 -9.01 19.08
CA ASN A 272 9.67 -8.26 19.23
C ASN A 272 10.79 -9.12 19.85
N LYS A 273 10.49 -9.86 20.92
CA LYS A 273 11.44 -10.74 21.59
C LYS A 273 11.94 -11.87 20.69
N ASN A 274 11.08 -12.41 19.83
CA ASN A 274 11.37 -13.55 18.96
C ASN A 274 11.84 -13.15 17.55
N ASN A 275 12.25 -11.90 17.33
CA ASN A 275 12.66 -11.37 16.01
C ASN A 275 11.61 -11.56 14.90
N ARG A 276 10.33 -11.61 15.30
CA ARG A 276 9.18 -11.65 14.39
C ARG A 276 8.68 -10.23 14.16
N LYS A 277 8.29 -9.95 12.93
CA LYS A 277 7.74 -8.67 12.52
C LYS A 277 6.23 -8.72 12.51
N ILE A 278 5.60 -7.80 13.21
CA ILE A 278 4.16 -7.72 13.36
C ILE A 278 3.63 -6.34 12.95
N VAL A 279 2.54 -6.32 12.19
CA VAL A 279 1.72 -5.12 11.96
C VAL A 279 0.47 -5.23 12.82
N VAL A 280 0.14 -4.17 13.56
CA VAL A 280 -1.15 -4.04 14.25
C VAL A 280 -1.92 -2.89 13.61
N VAL A 281 -3.08 -3.21 13.05
CA VAL A 281 -4.01 -2.29 12.43
C VAL A 281 -5.11 -1.96 13.45
N LEU A 282 -5.22 -0.68 13.79
CA LEU A 282 -6.13 -0.13 14.79
C LEU A 282 -7.17 0.78 14.14
N ASP A 283 -8.24 1.13 14.86
CA ASP A 283 -9.33 1.97 14.34
C ASP A 283 -8.88 3.43 14.21
N THR A 284 -8.24 3.96 15.26
CA THR A 284 -7.91 5.40 15.33
C THR A 284 -6.42 5.69 15.49
N VAL A 285 -6.01 6.90 15.08
CA VAL A 285 -4.63 7.38 15.30
C VAL A 285 -4.32 7.56 16.79
N ALA A 286 -5.32 7.91 17.61
CA ALA A 286 -5.15 7.98 19.06
C ALA A 286 -4.79 6.61 19.65
N GLU A 287 -5.46 5.53 19.22
CA GLU A 287 -5.12 4.16 19.63
C GLU A 287 -3.72 3.75 19.19
N VAL A 288 -3.30 4.12 17.98
CA VAL A 288 -1.93 3.88 17.47
C VAL A 288 -0.91 4.47 18.43
N PHE A 289 -1.04 5.74 18.81
CA PHE A 289 -0.09 6.38 19.72
C PHE A 289 -0.23 5.89 21.16
N ASN A 290 -1.43 5.53 21.63
CA ASN A 290 -1.61 4.95 22.95
C ASN A 290 -0.94 3.57 23.08
N LEU A 291 -1.09 2.71 22.08
CA LEU A 291 -0.41 1.41 22.05
C LEU A 291 1.09 1.58 21.86
N TRP A 292 1.52 2.54 21.02
CA TRP A 292 2.94 2.88 20.86
C TRP A 292 3.58 3.29 22.20
N ARG A 293 2.96 4.24 22.92
CA ARG A 293 3.43 4.68 24.26
C ARG A 293 3.46 3.53 25.26
N TYR A 294 2.50 2.62 25.16
CA TYR A 294 2.45 1.44 26.03
C TYR A 294 3.62 0.50 25.74
N LEU A 295 3.85 0.12 24.48
CA LEU A 295 4.92 -0.81 24.08
C LEU A 295 6.32 -0.21 24.30
N HIS A 296 6.47 1.11 24.15
CA HIS A 296 7.72 1.81 24.39
C HIS A 296 8.20 1.72 25.86
N LYS A 297 7.30 1.45 26.82
CA LYS A 297 7.70 1.22 28.23
C LYS A 297 8.47 -0.10 28.43
N PHE A 298 8.40 -1.01 27.47
CA PHE A 298 9.02 -2.33 27.52
C PHE A 298 10.14 -2.48 26.48
N ASP A 299 10.71 -1.36 26.03
CA ASP A 299 11.79 -1.30 25.02
C ASP A 299 11.49 -2.06 23.72
N VAL A 300 10.21 -2.13 23.35
CA VAL A 300 9.78 -2.72 22.08
C VAL A 300 10.14 -1.79 20.94
N ASN A 301 10.83 -2.33 19.91
CA ASN A 301 11.15 -1.59 18.69
C ASN A 301 9.89 -1.36 17.83
N CYS A 302 9.14 -0.34 18.22
CA CYS A 302 7.82 -0.03 17.68
C CYS A 302 7.84 1.28 16.88
N SER A 303 7.32 1.25 15.64
CA SER A 303 7.13 2.46 14.83
C SER A 303 5.65 2.70 14.54
N PRO A 304 5.14 3.92 14.79
CA PRO A 304 3.82 4.30 14.32
C PRO A 304 3.87 4.66 12.83
N LEU A 305 2.85 4.29 12.07
CA LEU A 305 2.66 4.65 10.67
C LEU A 305 1.27 5.25 10.46
N VAL A 306 1.21 6.56 10.25
CA VAL A 306 -0.04 7.31 10.05
C VAL A 306 0.08 8.22 8.85
N GLY A 307 -1.06 8.59 8.24
CA GLY A 307 -1.11 9.44 7.06
C GLY A 307 -0.54 10.85 7.30
N ARG A 308 -0.03 11.49 6.24
CA ARG A 308 0.50 12.87 6.32
C ARG A 308 -0.57 13.95 6.20
N ASN A 309 -1.62 13.72 5.41
CA ASN A 309 -2.54 14.79 5.01
C ASN A 309 -3.36 15.38 6.17
N GLU A 310 -3.70 14.57 7.18
CA GLU A 310 -4.51 15.01 8.32
C GLU A 310 -3.67 15.21 9.60
N ARG A 311 -2.38 15.54 9.46
CA ARG A 311 -1.45 15.58 10.60
C ARG A 311 -1.88 16.55 11.71
N LEU A 312 -2.42 17.71 11.36
CA LEU A 312 -2.99 18.68 12.32
C LEU A 312 -4.16 18.09 13.13
N LYS A 313 -5.06 17.36 12.46
CA LYS A 313 -6.19 16.69 13.13
C LYS A 313 -5.69 15.66 14.13
N TYR A 314 -4.65 14.89 13.78
CA TYR A 314 -4.06 13.90 14.68
C TYR A 314 -3.36 14.54 15.89
N ILE A 315 -2.66 15.66 15.68
CA ILE A 315 -2.08 16.45 16.77
C ILE A 315 -3.19 16.86 17.74
N ASN A 316 -4.27 17.45 17.24
CA ASN A 316 -5.39 17.89 18.07
C ASN A 316 -6.10 16.76 18.83
N GLN A 317 -6.15 15.54 18.26
CA GLN A 317 -6.74 14.37 18.93
C GLN A 317 -5.89 13.83 20.09
N ILE A 318 -4.57 14.03 20.04
CA ILE A 318 -3.63 13.46 21.02
C ILE A 318 -3.24 14.49 22.08
N THR A 319 -3.39 15.78 21.80
CA THR A 319 -3.13 16.84 22.78
C THR A 319 -4.06 16.73 23.98
N GLU A 320 -3.47 16.63 25.18
CA GLU A 320 -4.21 16.57 26.42
C GLU A 320 -4.91 17.91 26.71
N PRO A 321 -6.14 17.90 27.29
CA PRO A 321 -6.85 19.13 27.64
C PRO A 321 -5.99 20.07 28.50
N GLY A 322 -5.88 21.33 28.08
CA GLY A 322 -5.11 22.37 28.78
C GLY A 322 -3.60 22.34 28.55
N LYS A 323 -3.07 21.41 27.74
CA LYS A 323 -1.67 21.43 27.31
C LYS A 323 -1.52 22.09 25.94
N VAL A 324 -0.48 22.92 25.79
CA VAL A 324 -0.18 23.65 24.55
C VAL A 324 0.74 22.85 23.62
N CYS A 325 1.44 21.85 24.16
CA CYS A 325 2.44 21.06 23.45
C CYS A 325 2.22 19.56 23.64
N LEU A 326 2.59 18.78 22.63
CA LEU A 326 2.64 17.32 22.72
C LEU A 326 3.86 16.85 23.54
N PRO A 327 3.78 15.68 24.19
CA PRO A 327 4.94 15.04 24.82
C PRO A 327 6.10 14.85 23.82
N THR A 328 7.34 15.06 24.27
CA THR A 328 8.55 15.04 23.44
C THR A 328 8.65 13.78 22.57
N GLU A 329 8.25 12.64 23.11
CA GLU A 329 8.32 11.33 22.46
C GLU A 329 7.40 11.24 21.23
N ILE A 330 6.26 11.94 21.26
CA ILE A 330 5.28 11.98 20.17
C ILE A 330 5.58 13.12 19.19
N SER A 331 6.10 14.25 19.71
CA SER A 331 6.45 15.45 18.95
C SER A 331 7.45 15.18 17.83
N GLN A 332 8.57 14.53 18.15
CA GLN A 332 8.82 13.20 17.58
C GLN A 332 8.51 12.98 16.10
N TYR A 333 7.30 12.46 15.94
CA TYR A 333 6.70 12.07 14.71
C TYR A 333 5.82 13.20 14.21
N LEU A 334 4.98 13.78 15.07
CA LEU A 334 3.84 14.60 14.65
C LEU A 334 4.15 16.06 14.33
N THR A 335 5.07 16.71 15.05
CA THR A 335 5.30 18.18 14.99
C THR A 335 6.71 18.49 14.52
N ASN A 336 7.08 17.97 13.35
CA ASN A 336 8.43 18.13 12.83
C ASN A 336 8.58 19.40 11.99
N ALA A 337 9.61 20.18 12.28
CA ALA A 337 9.99 21.32 11.45
C ALA A 337 10.71 20.83 10.18
N CYS A 338 10.32 21.37 9.02
CA CYS A 338 10.91 20.99 7.75
C CYS A 338 12.23 21.77 7.51
N MET A 339 13.35 21.05 7.40
CA MET A 339 14.66 21.67 7.09
C MET A 339 14.68 22.41 5.74
N VAL A 340 13.90 21.94 4.76
CA VAL A 340 13.79 22.60 3.45
C VAL A 340 13.03 23.92 3.56
N ASP A 341 12.02 23.98 4.44
CA ASP A 341 11.24 25.20 4.68
C ASP A 341 12.08 26.28 5.37
N GLY A 342 13.00 25.87 6.25
CA GLY A 342 13.98 26.80 6.83
C GLY A 342 14.98 27.39 5.83
N MET A 343 15.04 26.85 4.60
CA MET A 343 15.84 27.37 3.48
C MET A 343 15.01 28.20 2.50
N ASN A 344 13.76 28.49 2.85
CA ASN A 344 12.90 29.33 2.06
C ASN A 344 13.37 30.79 2.12
N ASP A 345 13.82 31.32 0.99
CA ASP A 345 14.25 32.71 0.84
C ASP A 345 13.06 33.69 0.64
N SER A 346 11.83 33.19 0.52
CA SER A 346 10.63 33.99 0.29
C SER A 346 9.83 34.26 1.57
N GLU A 347 9.21 35.45 1.68
CA GLU A 347 8.33 35.86 2.80
C GLU A 347 6.99 35.07 2.86
N THR A 348 6.89 33.97 2.12
CA THR A 348 5.68 33.14 2.05
C THR A 348 5.39 32.45 3.38
N GLU A 349 4.11 32.13 3.61
CA GLU A 349 3.67 31.40 4.81
C GLU A 349 4.46 30.11 5.04
N SER A 350 4.73 29.79 6.31
CA SER A 350 5.36 28.54 6.72
C SER A 350 4.55 27.31 6.31
N LEU A 351 5.26 26.21 6.03
CA LEU A 351 4.61 24.95 5.66
C LEU A 351 3.69 24.44 6.77
N THR A 352 2.49 24.05 6.37
CA THR A 352 1.58 23.30 7.23
C THR A 352 2.08 21.86 7.42
N TYR A 353 1.91 21.30 8.63
CA TYR A 353 2.29 19.92 8.93
C TYR A 353 1.71 18.92 7.93
N GLY A 354 2.55 18.01 7.42
CA GLY A 354 2.16 17.00 6.43
C GLY A 354 2.23 17.46 4.98
N LYS A 355 2.48 18.75 4.72
CA LYS A 355 2.66 19.31 3.37
C LYS A 355 4.14 19.49 2.99
N GLU A 356 5.05 18.79 3.70
CA GLU A 356 6.48 18.91 3.45
C GLU A 356 6.84 18.39 2.04
N PRO A 357 7.74 19.07 1.31
CA PRO A 357 8.02 18.76 -0.10
C PRO A 357 8.91 17.53 -0.29
N CYS A 358 8.77 16.49 0.54
CA CYS A 358 9.67 15.33 0.55
C CYS A 358 9.77 14.63 -0.82
N PHE A 359 8.69 14.61 -1.60
CA PHE A 359 8.58 13.93 -2.90
C PHE A 359 8.09 14.87 -4.02
N SER A 360 8.00 16.18 -3.75
CA SER A 360 7.43 17.18 -4.67
C SER A 360 8.40 18.30 -5.04
N LEU A 361 9.66 18.22 -4.59
CA LEU A 361 10.73 19.10 -5.08
C LEU A 361 10.93 18.88 -6.57
N LYS A 362 10.93 19.96 -7.35
CA LYS A 362 11.18 19.94 -8.78
C LYS A 362 12.44 20.69 -9.09
N GLU A 363 13.30 20.09 -9.90
CA GLU A 363 14.50 20.77 -10.38
C GLU A 363 14.11 21.88 -11.37
N THR A 364 14.78 23.04 -11.30
CA THR A 364 14.41 24.20 -12.12
C THR A 364 14.65 23.98 -13.62
N SER A 365 15.64 23.14 -13.97
CA SER A 365 16.02 22.78 -15.34
C SER A 365 15.07 21.77 -15.98
N GLU A 366 14.77 20.67 -15.28
CA GLU A 366 14.04 19.51 -15.83
C GLU A 366 12.55 19.46 -15.43
N GLY A 367 12.16 20.10 -14.32
CA GLY A 367 10.82 20.00 -13.75
C GLY A 367 10.45 18.61 -13.19
N SER A 368 11.39 17.65 -13.22
CA SER A 368 11.22 16.29 -12.71
C SER A 368 11.19 16.27 -11.18
N PRO A 369 10.33 15.44 -10.55
CA PRO A 369 10.26 15.36 -9.09
C PRO A 369 11.48 14.64 -8.53
N ARG A 370 12.07 15.20 -7.47
CA ARG A 370 13.26 14.71 -6.78
C ARG A 370 12.94 14.46 -5.31
N LEU A 371 13.60 13.47 -4.71
CA LEU A 371 13.49 13.16 -3.29
C LEU A 371 14.24 14.21 -2.47
N CYS A 372 13.66 14.67 -1.36
CA CYS A 372 14.31 15.58 -0.43
C CYS A 372 15.68 15.04 0.05
N PRO A 373 16.74 15.88 0.05
CA PRO A 373 18.09 15.44 0.39
C PRO A 373 18.22 15.00 1.86
N TYR A 374 17.34 15.51 2.72
CA TYR A 374 17.32 15.18 4.15
C TYR A 374 16.46 13.96 4.49
N PHE A 375 15.93 13.23 3.50
CA PHE A 375 14.96 12.16 3.75
C PHE A 375 15.47 11.11 4.75
N ASP A 376 16.77 10.83 4.77
CA ASP A 376 17.37 9.79 5.64
C ASP A 376 17.54 10.20 7.10
N ILE A 377 17.63 11.51 7.37
CA ILE A 377 17.88 12.04 8.71
C ILE A 377 16.68 12.78 9.29
N CYS A 378 15.76 13.24 8.44
CA CYS A 378 14.64 14.06 8.84
C CYS A 378 13.68 13.27 9.74
N SER A 379 13.29 13.86 10.86
CA SER A 379 12.28 13.30 11.76
C SER A 379 10.90 13.19 11.07
N GLY A 380 10.57 14.12 10.15
CA GLY A 380 9.32 14.09 9.37
C GLY A 380 9.17 12.87 8.44
N SER A 381 10.28 12.27 8.00
CA SER A 381 10.30 11.01 7.26
C SER A 381 10.55 9.78 8.13
N LYS A 382 10.75 9.95 9.45
CA LYS A 382 11.11 8.86 10.38
C LYS A 382 10.13 7.69 10.32
N MET A 383 8.82 7.95 10.39
CA MET A 383 7.77 6.91 10.27
C MET A 383 7.87 6.09 8.98
N LEU A 384 8.25 6.74 7.87
CA LEU A 384 8.37 6.09 6.56
C LEU A 384 9.65 5.25 6.43
N ARG A 385 10.64 5.47 7.29
CA ARG A 385 11.90 4.72 7.33
C ARG A 385 11.81 3.57 8.33
N GLU A 386 11.36 3.89 9.55
CA GLU A 386 11.33 2.94 10.66
C GLU A 386 10.36 1.77 10.43
N CYS A 387 9.31 1.93 9.62
CA CYS A 387 8.45 0.82 9.25
C CYS A 387 9.21 -0.35 8.56
N TYR A 388 10.39 -0.10 7.98
CA TYR A 388 11.24 -1.15 7.42
C TYR A 388 12.11 -1.85 8.47
N THR A 389 12.45 -1.17 9.57
CA THR A 389 13.43 -1.66 10.56
C THR A 389 12.79 -2.12 11.86
N SER A 390 11.61 -1.60 12.20
CA SER A 390 10.89 -1.96 13.41
C SER A 390 10.36 -3.39 13.38
N SER A 391 10.32 -4.00 14.56
CA SER A 391 9.70 -5.31 14.78
C SER A 391 8.18 -5.16 14.86
N VAL A 392 7.69 -4.06 15.45
CA VAL A 392 6.27 -3.77 15.55
C VAL A 392 5.95 -2.51 14.76
N VAL A 393 5.00 -2.59 13.84
CA VAL A 393 4.43 -1.41 13.16
C VAL A 393 2.97 -1.25 13.54
N LEU A 394 2.63 -0.07 14.05
CA LEU A 394 1.26 0.26 14.45
C LEU A 394 0.67 1.24 13.44
N THR A 395 -0.48 0.92 12.88
CA THR A 395 -1.09 1.74 11.84
C THR A 395 -2.62 1.72 11.92
N THR A 396 -3.28 2.58 11.16
CA THR A 396 -4.73 2.53 10.96
C THR A 396 -5.06 1.77 9.68
N VAL A 397 -6.33 1.47 9.44
CA VAL A 397 -6.78 0.81 8.18
C VAL A 397 -6.33 1.60 6.94
N ALA A 398 -6.59 2.91 6.92
CA ALA A 398 -6.12 3.79 5.84
C ALA A 398 -4.60 3.85 5.77
N GLY A 399 -3.93 3.84 6.94
CA GLY A 399 -2.49 3.75 7.04
C GLY A 399 -1.93 2.49 6.38
N PHE A 400 -2.57 1.33 6.61
CA PHE A 400 -2.18 0.05 6.06
C PHE A 400 -2.41 -0.05 4.55
N ALA A 401 -3.61 0.34 4.09
CA ALA A 401 -4.04 0.16 2.71
C ALA A 401 -3.46 1.21 1.73
N ILE A 402 -3.29 2.46 2.16
CA ILE A 402 -3.03 3.59 1.27
C ILE A 402 -1.59 4.14 1.41
N SER A 403 -0.98 4.00 2.59
CA SER A 403 0.31 4.66 2.85
C SER A 403 1.40 4.13 1.93
N ARG A 404 2.29 5.05 1.54
CA ARG A 404 3.48 4.75 0.77
C ARG A 404 4.71 5.09 1.60
N VAL A 405 5.64 4.14 1.71
CA VAL A 405 6.77 4.19 2.64
C VAL A 405 8.11 4.10 1.92
N GLY A 406 9.17 4.57 2.59
CA GLY A 406 10.53 4.59 2.05
C GLY A 406 10.73 5.58 0.91
N LYS A 407 11.94 5.57 0.34
CA LYS A 407 12.37 6.48 -0.75
C LYS A 407 11.61 6.24 -2.05
N ASN A 408 11.26 4.99 -2.31
CA ASN A 408 10.60 4.55 -3.54
C ASN A 408 9.06 4.65 -3.46
N ARG A 409 8.51 5.14 -2.35
CA ARG A 409 7.06 5.20 -2.10
C ARG A 409 6.38 3.85 -2.35
N GLU A 410 6.95 2.77 -1.82
CA GLU A 410 6.36 1.44 -1.88
C GLU A 410 5.05 1.42 -1.05
N PRO A 411 3.93 0.89 -1.57
CA PRO A 411 2.73 0.65 -0.77
C PRO A 411 3.05 -0.18 0.49
N PHE A 412 2.61 0.30 1.66
CA PHE A 412 2.95 -0.38 2.91
C PHE A 412 2.35 -1.79 3.00
N LEU A 413 1.17 -2.02 2.44
CA LEU A 413 0.58 -3.35 2.30
C LEU A 413 1.56 -4.37 1.66
N GLU A 414 2.27 -3.97 0.61
CA GLU A 414 3.24 -4.85 -0.06
C GLU A 414 4.47 -5.09 0.81
N VAL A 415 4.95 -4.04 1.49
CA VAL A 415 6.03 -4.16 2.46
C VAL A 415 5.66 -5.14 3.58
N ALA A 416 4.42 -5.09 4.06
CA ALA A 416 3.86 -6.02 5.03
C ALA A 416 3.87 -7.45 4.48
N LEU A 417 3.28 -7.67 3.30
CA LEU A 417 3.21 -8.99 2.68
C LEU A 417 4.57 -9.63 2.38
N ARG A 418 5.61 -8.82 2.10
CA ARG A 418 6.97 -9.35 1.86
C ARG A 418 7.73 -9.64 3.14
N GLY A 419 7.62 -8.77 4.14
CA GLY A 419 8.60 -8.69 5.23
C GLY A 419 8.06 -8.98 6.63
N PHE A 420 6.75 -9.08 6.81
CA PHE A 420 6.12 -9.25 8.12
C PHE A 420 5.61 -10.68 8.31
N ASP A 421 5.75 -11.20 9.52
CA ASP A 421 5.34 -12.53 9.91
C ASP A 421 3.85 -12.56 10.33
N ILE A 422 3.35 -11.48 10.94
CA ILE A 422 1.99 -11.40 11.50
C ILE A 422 1.35 -10.06 11.13
N VAL A 423 0.08 -10.09 10.72
CA VAL A 423 -0.77 -8.90 10.60
C VAL A 423 -2.00 -9.10 11.47
N VAL A 424 -2.23 -8.17 12.40
CA VAL A 424 -3.36 -8.17 13.33
C VAL A 424 -4.28 -7.03 12.98
N PHE A 425 -5.57 -7.34 12.82
CA PHE A 425 -6.64 -6.34 12.69
C PHE A 425 -7.43 -6.31 14.00
N ASP A 426 -7.36 -5.21 14.73
CA ASP A 426 -8.23 -4.98 15.89
C ASP A 426 -9.60 -4.47 15.40
N GLU A 427 -10.68 -4.86 16.09
CA GLU A 427 -12.07 -4.49 15.72
C GLU A 427 -12.38 -4.72 14.21
N SER A 428 -12.20 -5.97 13.74
CA SER A 428 -12.26 -6.35 12.31
C SER A 428 -13.55 -5.96 11.58
N ASP A 429 -14.68 -5.87 12.29
CA ASP A 429 -15.96 -5.41 11.75
C ASP A 429 -15.91 -3.95 11.31
N ARG A 430 -15.20 -3.09 12.05
CA ARG A 430 -14.97 -1.68 11.68
C ARG A 430 -13.98 -1.54 10.54
N VAL A 431 -12.99 -2.44 10.49
CA VAL A 431 -12.01 -2.48 9.40
C VAL A 431 -12.72 -2.68 8.06
N GLN A 432 -13.66 -3.62 7.98
CA GLN A 432 -14.44 -3.86 6.76
C GLN A 432 -15.19 -2.59 6.33
N LYS A 433 -15.91 -1.95 7.25
CA LYS A 433 -16.65 -0.71 6.95
C LYS A 433 -15.74 0.40 6.44
N THR A 434 -14.54 0.53 6.99
CA THR A 434 -13.57 1.55 6.57
C THR A 434 -13.01 1.24 5.18
N LEU A 435 -12.71 -0.03 4.89
CA LEU A 435 -12.24 -0.46 3.57
C LEU A 435 -13.31 -0.25 2.49
N ASP A 436 -14.60 -0.42 2.81
CA ASP A 436 -15.69 -0.14 1.87
C ASP A 436 -15.85 1.36 1.54
N GLN A 437 -15.31 2.25 2.39
CA GLN A 437 -15.35 3.71 2.21
C GLN A 437 -14.13 4.29 1.48
N ILE A 438 -13.03 3.53 1.43
CA ILE A 438 -11.78 3.88 0.75
C ILE A 438 -11.84 3.42 -0.70
#